data_AF-A0AAN5D157-F1
#
_entry.id   AF-A0AAN5D157-F1
#
_cell.length_a   1.000
_cell.length_b   1.000
_cell.length_c   1.000
_cell.angle_alpha   90.00
_cell.angle_beta   90.00
_cell.angle_gamma   90.00
#
_symmetry.space_group_name_H-M   'P 1'
#
loop_
_entity.id
_entity.type
_entity.pdbx_description
1 polymer ?
#
loop_
_entity_poly.entity_id
_entity_poly.type
_entity_poly.pdbx_seq_one_letter_code
_entity_poly.pdbx_strand_id
1 'polypeptide(L)'
;MALAMDILDYGLLVVNLYVLLRIGISRDDEFKSPFFYWFLVTGIASSISVVGFIIAVRFTFPEEQAWGFKFGDIMNAICVTFATIGKTIISFHRYSVMLNASLVENIWSSRMSYILTCIVFIISIATCSSAFWCGLTYKVVENVTVVVYLDDACILVQKSRSSVIYFLFVIVALTALTRREFVKIGRLAQNSTKTLIMIFQISETCS
;
A
#
# COMPACT_ATOMS: atom_id res chain seq x y z
N MET A 1 -19.81 -4.76 -21.27
CA MET A 1 -18.77 -5.07 -20.27
C MET A 1 -17.94 -3.83 -19.92
N ALA A 2 -17.36 -3.10 -20.89
CA ALA A 2 -16.60 -1.87 -20.65
C ALA A 2 -17.35 -0.82 -19.79
N LEU A 3 -18.58 -0.47 -20.16
CA LEU A 3 -19.41 0.51 -19.42
C LEU A 3 -19.65 0.12 -17.95
N ALA A 4 -19.77 -1.18 -17.64
CA ALA A 4 -19.95 -1.64 -16.26
C ALA A 4 -18.67 -1.47 -15.42
N MET A 5 -17.51 -1.72 -16.02
CA MET A 5 -16.20 -1.47 -15.39
C MET A 5 -16.01 0.03 -15.13
N ASP A 6 -16.44 0.88 -16.06
CA ASP A 6 -16.33 2.34 -15.92
C ASP A 6 -17.17 2.82 -14.73
N ILE A 7 -18.43 2.40 -14.66
CA ILE A 7 -19.33 2.74 -13.54
C ILE A 7 -18.72 2.28 -12.21
N LEU A 8 -18.11 1.10 -12.19
CA LEU A 8 -17.48 0.54 -11.00
C LEU A 8 -16.25 1.35 -10.58
N ASP A 9 -15.35 1.68 -11.52
CA ASP A 9 -14.14 2.46 -11.25
C ASP A 9 -14.48 3.86 -10.72
N TYR A 10 -15.42 4.57 -11.37
CA TYR A 10 -15.85 5.89 -10.91
C TYR A 10 -16.62 5.82 -9.60
N GLY A 11 -17.51 4.84 -9.43
CA GLY A 11 -18.28 4.65 -8.20
C GLY A 11 -17.37 4.39 -6.99
N LEU A 12 -16.39 3.49 -7.13
CA LEU A 12 -15.40 3.21 -6.09
C LEU A 12 -14.54 4.43 -5.78
N LEU A 13 -14.12 5.19 -6.80
CA LEU A 13 -13.34 6.42 -6.61
C LEU A 13 -14.12 7.46 -5.80
N VAL A 14 -15.39 7.70 -6.14
CA VAL A 14 -16.26 8.66 -5.44
C VAL A 14 -16.49 8.24 -3.99
N VAL A 15 -16.80 6.96 -3.74
CA VAL A 15 -17.00 6.45 -2.38
C VAL A 15 -15.72 6.57 -1.55
N ASN A 16 -14.57 6.22 -2.13
CA ASN A 16 -13.28 6.35 -1.45
C ASN A 16 -12.97 7.80 -1.11
N LEU A 17 -13.11 8.72 -2.06
CA LEU A 17 -12.89 10.15 -1.82
C LEU A 17 -13.83 10.71 -0.76
N TYR A 18 -15.11 10.30 -0.76
CA TYR A 18 -16.07 10.71 0.26
C TYR A 18 -15.64 10.27 1.67
N VAL A 19 -15.21 9.01 1.82
CA VAL A 19 -14.71 8.49 3.11
C VAL A 19 -13.47 9.25 3.57
N LEU A 20 -12.50 9.50 2.67
CA LEU A 20 -11.28 10.23 2.98
C LEU A 20 -11.56 11.69 3.37
N LEU A 21 -12.46 12.35 2.65
CA LEU A 21 -12.89 13.72 2.93
C LEU A 21 -13.59 13.80 4.29
N ARG A 22 -14.48 12.85 4.60
CA ARG A 22 -15.16 12.80 5.90
C ARG A 22 -14.18 12.62 7.06
N ILE A 23 -13.19 11.74 6.91
CA ILE A 23 -12.14 11.53 7.93
C ILE A 23 -11.28 12.79 8.07
N GLY A 24 -10.87 13.40 6.95
CA GLY A 24 -10.02 14.59 6.95
C GLY A 24 -10.69 15.85 7.53
N ILE A 25 -12.01 15.96 7.44
CA ILE A 25 -12.79 17.07 8.03
C ILE A 25 -13.08 16.84 9.52
N SER A 26 -13.00 15.60 10.00
CA SER A 26 -13.31 15.30 11.40
C SER A 26 -12.35 16.03 12.34
N ARG A 27 -12.91 16.63 13.39
CA ARG A 27 -12.15 17.39 14.39
C ARG A 27 -11.71 16.55 15.59
N ASP A 28 -12.14 15.30 15.69
CA ASP A 28 -11.83 14.46 16.84
C ASP A 28 -10.34 14.17 16.92
N ASP A 29 -9.77 14.28 18.12
CA ASP A 29 -8.33 14.10 18.34
C ASP A 29 -7.86 12.67 18.04
N GLU A 30 -8.78 11.69 18.05
CA GLU A 30 -8.52 10.31 17.65
C GLU A 30 -8.08 10.22 16.18
N PHE A 31 -8.62 11.07 15.29
CA PHE A 31 -8.26 11.10 13.87
C PHE A 31 -6.90 11.75 13.59
N LYS A 32 -6.26 12.35 14.59
CA LYS A 32 -4.90 12.92 14.47
C LYS A 32 -3.79 11.89 14.71
N SER A 33 -4.15 10.62 14.90
CA SER A 33 -3.16 9.56 15.12
C SER A 33 -2.34 9.27 13.85
N PRO A 34 -1.10 8.77 13.99
CA PRO A 34 -0.25 8.36 12.87
C PRO A 34 -0.93 7.36 11.92
N PHE A 35 -1.79 6.49 12.47
CA PHE A 35 -2.56 5.54 11.68
C PHE A 35 -3.47 6.24 10.69
N PHE A 36 -4.26 7.22 11.14
CA PHE A 36 -5.18 7.96 10.28
C PHE A 36 -4.46 8.83 9.26
N TYR A 37 -3.31 9.40 9.64
CA TYR A 37 -2.43 10.08 8.68
C TYR A 37 -2.02 9.13 7.53
N TRP A 38 -1.48 7.95 7.83
CA TRP A 38 -1.12 6.98 6.79
C TRP A 38 -2.32 6.49 5.99
N PHE A 39 -3.46 6.27 6.65
CA PHE A 39 -4.72 5.89 5.98
C PHE A 39 -5.16 6.95 4.97
N LEU A 40 -5.12 8.23 5.35
CA LEU A 40 -5.47 9.34 4.45
C LEU A 40 -4.51 9.46 3.27
N VAL A 41 -3.19 9.50 3.53
CA VAL A 41 -2.18 9.69 2.46
C VAL A 41 -2.20 8.51 1.47
N THR A 42 -2.33 7.27 1.97
CA THR A 42 -2.44 6.08 1.09
C THR A 42 -3.76 6.02 0.34
N GLY A 43 -4.86 6.48 0.94
CA GLY A 43 -6.15 6.59 0.27
C GLY A 43 -6.16 7.64 -0.83
N ILE A 44 -5.53 8.80 -0.61
CA ILE A 44 -5.36 9.84 -1.62
C ILE A 44 -4.50 9.32 -2.77
N ALA A 45 -3.34 8.71 -2.46
CA ALA A 45 -2.49 8.09 -3.48
C ALA A 45 -3.26 7.03 -4.28
N SER A 46 -4.03 6.16 -3.63
CA SER A 46 -4.88 5.17 -4.31
C SER A 46 -5.86 5.84 -5.28
N SER A 47 -6.49 6.95 -4.87
CA SER A 47 -7.42 7.71 -5.72
C SER A 47 -6.73 8.33 -6.94
N ILE A 48 -5.58 8.99 -6.72
CA ILE A 48 -4.77 9.57 -7.81
C ILE A 48 -4.30 8.48 -8.78
N SER A 49 -3.99 7.29 -8.27
CA SER A 49 -3.60 6.17 -9.12
C SER A 49 -4.70 5.76 -10.11
N VAL A 50 -5.96 5.74 -9.67
CA VAL A 50 -7.12 5.45 -10.54
C VAL A 50 -7.28 6.54 -11.60
N VAL A 51 -7.11 7.81 -11.23
CA VAL A 51 -7.12 8.92 -12.19
C VAL A 51 -6.01 8.76 -13.23
N GLY A 52 -4.78 8.42 -12.81
CA GLY A 52 -3.66 8.18 -13.73
C GLY A 52 -3.92 7.02 -14.68
N PHE A 53 -4.52 5.93 -14.17
CA PHE A 53 -4.94 4.80 -14.99
C PHE A 53 -5.98 5.20 -16.03
N ILE A 54 -6.99 5.99 -15.63
CA ILE A 54 -8.01 6.50 -16.55
C ILE A 54 -7.36 7.35 -17.65
N ILE A 55 -6.45 8.26 -17.28
CA ILE A 55 -5.70 9.08 -18.24
C ILE A 55 -4.94 8.19 -19.22
N ALA A 56 -4.16 7.22 -18.73
CA ALA A 56 -3.33 6.38 -19.58
C ALA A 56 -4.12 5.44 -20.50
N VAL A 57 -5.22 4.86 -20.02
CA VAL A 57 -5.91 3.76 -20.73
C VAL A 57 -7.15 4.23 -21.50
N ARG A 58 -7.83 5.29 -21.04
CA ARG A 58 -9.12 5.70 -21.62
C ARG A 58 -8.99 6.81 -22.64
N PHE A 59 -7.93 7.61 -22.57
CA PHE A 59 -7.68 8.65 -23.56
C PHE A 59 -6.76 8.11 -24.65
N THR A 60 -7.18 8.28 -25.91
CA THR A 60 -6.34 8.02 -27.07
C THR A 60 -5.52 9.27 -27.37
N PHE A 61 -4.19 9.16 -27.24
CA PHE A 61 -3.29 10.27 -27.52
C PHE A 61 -2.72 10.14 -28.93
N PRO A 62 -2.83 11.20 -29.77
CA PRO A 62 -2.05 11.26 -31.00
C PRO A 62 -0.56 11.34 -30.67
N GLU A 63 0.29 10.99 -31.64
CA GLU A 63 1.75 10.99 -31.49
C GLU A 63 2.31 12.33 -30.95
N GLU A 64 1.78 13.47 -31.40
CA GLU A 64 2.16 14.80 -30.92
C GLU A 64 1.91 15.01 -29.41
N GLN A 65 0.97 14.26 -28.83
CA GLN A 65 0.55 14.34 -27.42
C GLN A 65 0.91 13.07 -26.65
N ALA A 66 1.85 12.26 -27.15
CA ALA A 66 2.27 11.01 -26.53
C ALA A 66 2.80 11.18 -25.09
N TRP A 67 3.23 12.39 -24.70
CA TRP A 67 3.63 12.71 -23.34
C TRP A 67 2.46 12.59 -22.34
N GLY A 68 1.21 12.81 -22.76
CA GLY A 68 0.03 12.70 -21.91
C GLY A 68 -0.19 11.25 -21.44
N PHE A 69 0.01 10.29 -22.36
CA PHE A 69 0.00 8.87 -22.04
C PHE A 69 1.09 8.51 -21.01
N LYS A 70 2.35 8.94 -21.25
CA LYS A 70 3.46 8.71 -20.32
C LYS A 70 3.19 9.33 -18.94
N PHE A 71 2.63 10.53 -18.90
CA PHE A 71 2.30 11.19 -17.64
C PHE A 71 1.24 10.42 -16.84
N GLY A 72 0.18 9.96 -17.51
CA GLY A 72 -0.85 9.12 -16.89
C GLY A 72 -0.27 7.83 -16.30
N ASP A 73 0.57 7.14 -17.06
CA ASP A 73 1.22 5.90 -16.64
C ASP A 73 2.19 6.11 -15.45
N ILE A 74 3.04 7.14 -15.52
CA ILE A 74 3.95 7.51 -14.42
C ILE A 74 3.15 7.86 -13.16
N MET A 75 2.11 8.67 -13.29
CA MET A 75 1.26 9.05 -12.16
C MET A 75 0.58 7.82 -11.53
N ASN A 76 0.07 6.90 -12.36
CA ASN A 76 -0.47 5.63 -11.89
C ASN A 76 0.59 4.82 -11.14
N ALA A 77 1.74 4.56 -11.76
CA ALA A 77 2.78 3.69 -11.21
C ALA A 77 3.35 4.22 -9.88
N ILE A 78 3.61 5.52 -9.77
CA ILE A 78 4.10 6.15 -8.52
C ILE A 78 3.06 5.96 -7.43
N CYS A 79 1.80 6.27 -7.73
CA CYS A 79 0.74 6.26 -6.73
C CYS A 79 0.32 4.85 -6.30
N VAL A 80 0.32 3.87 -7.22
CA VAL A 80 0.11 2.44 -6.89
C VAL A 80 1.23 1.95 -5.97
N THR A 81 2.49 2.24 -6.30
CA THR A 81 3.64 1.83 -5.49
C THR A 81 3.55 2.43 -4.08
N PHE A 82 3.31 3.74 -4.01
CA PHE A 82 3.15 4.46 -2.75
C PHE A 82 2.01 3.87 -1.90
N ALA A 83 0.83 3.68 -2.50
CA ALA A 83 -0.34 3.13 -1.81
C ALA A 83 -0.10 1.70 -1.31
N THR A 84 0.60 0.87 -2.08
CA THR A 84 0.91 -0.52 -1.72
C THR A 84 1.87 -0.58 -0.52
N ILE A 85 2.96 0.18 -0.59
CA ILE A 85 3.93 0.24 0.52
C ILE A 85 3.26 0.85 1.76
N GLY A 86 2.49 1.93 1.61
CA GLY A 86 1.82 2.55 2.74
C GLY A 86 0.75 1.65 3.39
N LYS A 87 0.00 0.85 2.62
CA LYS A 87 -0.90 -0.19 3.19
C LYS A 87 -0.13 -1.25 3.99
N THR A 88 1.09 -1.58 3.54
CA THR A 88 2.01 -2.46 4.28
C THR A 88 2.42 -1.84 5.60
N ILE A 89 2.78 -0.56 5.59
CA ILE A 89 3.14 0.22 6.78
C ILE A 89 1.96 0.31 7.75
N ILE A 90 0.73 0.55 7.26
CA ILE A 90 -0.49 0.53 8.08
C ILE A 90 -0.69 -0.83 8.74
N SER A 91 -0.52 -1.91 7.97
CA SER A 91 -0.65 -3.29 8.48
C SER A 91 0.41 -3.58 9.56
N PHE A 92 1.65 -3.15 9.34
CA PHE A 92 2.73 -3.29 10.30
C PHE A 92 2.51 -2.45 11.57
N HIS A 93 1.99 -1.22 11.43
CA HIS A 93 1.59 -0.39 12.55
C HIS A 93 0.51 -1.07 13.40
N ARG A 94 -0.59 -1.53 12.76
CA ARG A 94 -1.67 -2.24 13.44
C ARG A 94 -1.18 -3.52 14.12
N TYR A 95 -0.30 -4.25 13.45
CA TYR A 95 0.36 -5.41 14.03
C TYR A 95 1.17 -5.05 15.29
N SER A 96 1.96 -3.98 15.25
CA SER A 96 2.74 -3.50 16.39
C SER A 96 1.85 -3.05 17.56
N VAL A 97 0.73 -2.38 17.27
CA VAL A 97 -0.26 -1.97 18.29
C VAL A 97 -0.86 -3.19 18.98
N MET A 98 -1.26 -4.22 18.22
CA MET A 98 -1.85 -5.44 18.77
C MET A 98 -0.88 -6.30 19.59
N LEU A 99 0.44 -6.17 19.37
CA LEU A 99 1.45 -6.86 20.16
C LEU A 99 1.66 -6.23 21.54
N ASN A 100 1.45 -4.92 21.65
CA ASN A 100 1.63 -4.19 22.90
C ASN A 100 0.39 -4.38 23.80
N ALA A 101 0.61 -4.84 25.03
CA ALA A 101 -0.46 -5.11 26.00
C ALA A 101 -1.29 -3.87 26.36
N SER A 102 -0.71 -2.67 26.18
CA SER A 102 -1.37 -1.41 26.47
C SER A 102 -2.29 -0.91 25.34
N LEU A 103 -2.27 -1.54 24.15
CA LEU A 103 -3.04 -1.13 22.96
C LEU A 103 -2.93 0.38 22.62
N VAL A 104 -1.87 1.05 23.07
CA VAL A 104 -1.68 2.49 22.86
C VAL A 104 -1.38 2.71 21.38
N GLU A 105 -2.21 3.51 20.69
CA GLU A 105 -2.01 3.84 19.27
C GLU A 105 -0.85 4.81 19.02
N ASN A 106 -0.32 5.45 20.07
CA ASN A 106 0.77 6.43 20.01
C ASN A 106 2.17 5.79 20.06
N ILE A 107 2.36 4.64 19.40
CA ILE A 107 3.68 3.98 19.31
C ILE A 107 4.59 4.75 18.35
N TRP A 108 4.01 5.35 17.31
CA TRP A 108 4.76 6.12 16.31
C TRP A 108 4.63 7.62 16.58
N SER A 109 5.76 8.30 16.57
CA SER A 109 5.75 9.77 16.57
C SER A 109 5.32 10.31 15.20
N SER A 110 4.71 11.49 15.17
CA SER A 110 4.36 12.18 13.92
C SER A 110 5.60 12.44 13.05
N ARG A 111 6.75 12.74 13.68
CA ARG A 111 8.03 12.92 12.98
C ARG A 111 8.47 11.67 12.24
N MET A 112 8.37 10.50 12.89
CA MET A 112 8.70 9.21 12.26
C MET A 112 7.79 8.95 11.06
N SER A 113 6.48 9.23 11.17
CA SER A 113 5.53 9.03 10.08
C SER A 113 5.81 9.94 8.88
N TYR A 114 6.20 11.19 9.11
CA TYR A 114 6.61 12.10 8.05
C TYR A 114 7.89 11.63 7.34
N ILE A 115 8.93 11.24 8.09
CA ILE A 115 10.17 10.72 7.52
C ILE A 115 9.90 9.46 6.68
N LEU A 116 9.11 8.52 7.21
CA LEU A 116 8.73 7.32 6.47
C LEU A 116 7.93 7.66 5.20
N THR A 117 7.06 8.67 5.25
CA THR A 117 6.34 9.15 4.05
C THR A 117 7.31 9.62 2.98
N CYS A 118 8.29 10.45 3.33
CA CYS A 118 9.30 10.94 2.40
C CYS A 118 10.11 9.79 1.79
N ILE A 119 10.52 8.80 2.60
CA ILE A 119 11.25 7.62 2.12
C ILE A 119 10.40 6.83 1.11
N VAL A 120 9.14 6.53 1.46
CA VAL A 120 8.23 5.78 0.56
C VAL A 120 7.97 6.54 -0.73
N PHE A 121 7.84 7.86 -0.65
CA PHE A 121 7.67 8.72 -1.82
C PHE A 121 8.88 8.67 -2.75
N ILE A 122 10.10 8.80 -2.21
CA ILE A 122 11.34 8.69 -2.99
C ILE A 122 11.46 7.30 -3.64
N ILE A 123 11.18 6.23 -2.89
CA ILE A 123 11.17 4.86 -3.43
C ILE A 123 10.17 4.74 -4.58
N SER A 124 8.97 5.30 -4.43
CA SER A 124 7.91 5.24 -5.44
C SER A 124 8.24 6.02 -6.70
N ILE A 125 8.98 7.13 -6.60
CA ILE A 125 9.52 7.84 -7.76
C ILE A 125 10.64 7.02 -8.42
N ALA A 126 11.56 6.47 -7.62
CA ALA A 126 12.69 5.71 -8.11
C ALA A 126 12.25 4.46 -8.89
N THR A 127 11.19 3.78 -8.47
CA THR A 127 10.63 2.62 -9.19
C THR A 127 10.08 3.00 -10.57
N CYS A 128 9.60 4.24 -10.74
CA CYS A 128 9.03 4.74 -11.99
C CYS A 128 10.06 5.36 -12.93
N SER A 129 11.31 5.51 -12.49
CA SER A 129 12.39 6.07 -13.31
C SER A 129 12.56 5.40 -14.67
N SER A 130 12.29 4.09 -14.78
CA SER A 130 12.39 3.35 -16.04
C SER A 130 11.35 3.78 -17.07
N ALA A 131 10.15 4.19 -16.64
CA ALA A 131 9.06 4.57 -17.55
C ALA A 131 9.42 5.81 -18.39
N PHE A 132 10.27 6.71 -17.88
CA PHE A 132 10.77 7.86 -18.63
C PHE A 132 11.54 7.44 -19.89
N TRP A 133 12.35 6.39 -19.78
CA TRP A 133 13.25 5.91 -20.82
C TRP A 133 12.59 4.90 -21.78
N CYS A 134 11.37 4.48 -21.48
CA CYS A 134 10.65 3.50 -22.30
C CYS A 134 10.18 4.11 -23.63
N GLY A 135 10.32 3.31 -24.70
CA GLY A 135 9.71 3.57 -25.99
C GLY A 135 8.18 3.43 -25.94
N LEU A 136 7.50 4.00 -26.94
CA LEU A 136 6.07 3.88 -27.13
C LEU A 136 5.79 3.11 -28.42
N THR A 137 4.75 2.28 -28.39
CA THR A 137 4.26 1.55 -29.56
C THR A 137 3.04 2.27 -30.11
N TYR A 138 3.09 2.57 -31.41
CA TYR A 138 2.04 3.30 -32.13
C TYR A 138 1.22 2.36 -33.03
N LYS A 139 -0.04 2.70 -33.24
CA LYS A 139 -0.93 2.06 -34.21
C LYS A 139 -1.64 3.12 -35.02
N VAL A 140 -1.80 2.89 -36.32
CA VAL A 140 -2.59 3.75 -37.18
C VAL A 140 -4.07 3.37 -37.04
N VAL A 141 -4.89 4.32 -36.58
CA VAL A 141 -6.36 4.20 -36.51
C VAL A 141 -6.93 5.37 -37.29
N GLU A 142 -7.73 5.09 -38.34
CA GLU A 142 -8.37 6.13 -39.15
C GLU A 142 -7.40 7.19 -39.73
N ASN A 143 -6.24 6.74 -40.23
CA ASN A 143 -5.14 7.59 -40.73
C ASN A 143 -4.45 8.47 -39.66
N VAL A 144 -4.71 8.26 -38.37
CA VAL A 144 -4.01 8.93 -37.27
C VAL A 144 -3.15 7.93 -36.51
N THR A 145 -1.87 8.26 -36.27
CA THR A 145 -0.98 7.47 -35.40
C THR A 145 -1.32 7.74 -33.94
N VAL A 146 -1.84 6.71 -33.25
CA VAL A 146 -2.20 6.79 -31.84
C VAL A 146 -1.28 5.90 -31.01
N VAL A 147 -0.98 6.34 -29.79
CA VAL A 147 -0.22 5.56 -28.81
C VAL A 147 -1.10 4.43 -28.28
N VAL A 148 -0.59 3.20 -28.25
CA VAL A 148 -1.36 2.04 -27.73
C VAL A 148 -0.80 1.54 -26.40
N TYR A 149 0.51 1.29 -26.32
CA TYR A 149 1.16 0.80 -25.09
C TYR A 149 2.65 1.14 -25.07
N LEU A 150 3.29 0.98 -23.90
CA LEU A 150 4.74 1.05 -23.75
C LEU A 150 5.42 -0.12 -24.47
N ASP A 151 6.66 0.05 -24.90
CA ASP A 151 7.45 -1.03 -25.51
C ASP A 151 7.44 -2.33 -24.66
N ASP A 152 7.35 -3.49 -25.32
CA ASP A 152 7.16 -4.79 -24.67
C ASP A 152 8.30 -5.14 -23.71
N ALA A 153 9.53 -4.73 -24.06
CA ALA A 153 10.70 -4.89 -23.21
C ALA A 153 10.52 -4.16 -21.86
N CYS A 154 9.93 -2.97 -21.89
CA CYS A 154 9.66 -2.19 -20.69
C CYS A 154 8.54 -2.80 -19.84
N ILE A 155 7.48 -3.29 -20.47
CA ILE A 155 6.39 -3.98 -19.77
C ILE A 155 6.93 -5.21 -19.02
N LEU A 156 7.85 -5.97 -19.63
CA LEU A 156 8.47 -7.13 -18.99
C LEU A 156 9.30 -6.73 -17.76
N VAL A 157 10.08 -5.64 -17.84
CA VAL A 157 10.86 -5.12 -16.71
C VAL A 157 9.94 -4.62 -15.59
N GLN A 158 8.85 -3.92 -15.92
CA GLN A 158 7.91 -3.43 -14.92
C GLN A 158 7.14 -4.56 -14.23
N LYS A 159 6.74 -5.59 -14.98
CA LYS A 159 6.10 -6.80 -14.43
C LYS A 159 7.04 -7.57 -13.50
N SER A 160 8.29 -7.78 -13.90
CA SER A 160 9.26 -8.50 -13.06
C SER A 160 9.54 -7.75 -11.75
N ARG A 161 9.73 -6.42 -11.80
CA ARG A 161 9.88 -5.57 -10.60
C ARG A 161 8.66 -5.63 -9.69
N SER A 162 7.47 -5.49 -10.25
CA SER A 162 6.22 -5.57 -9.48
C SER A 162 6.08 -6.91 -8.79
N SER A 163 6.40 -8.01 -9.49
CA SER A 163 6.39 -9.36 -8.92
C SER A 163 7.35 -9.50 -7.73
N VAL A 164 8.56 -8.93 -7.81
CA VAL A 164 9.52 -8.94 -6.69
C VAL A 164 8.99 -8.17 -5.50
N ILE A 165 8.37 -7.00 -5.70
CA ILE A 165 7.78 -6.20 -4.61
C ILE A 165 6.64 -6.97 -3.95
N TYR A 166 5.74 -7.58 -4.73
CA TYR A 166 4.66 -8.41 -4.19
C TYR A 166 5.20 -9.61 -3.42
N PHE A 167 6.24 -10.27 -3.91
CA PHE A 167 6.86 -11.40 -3.24
C PHE A 167 7.46 -10.99 -1.89
N LEU A 168 8.20 -9.88 -1.84
CA LEU A 168 8.72 -9.32 -0.60
C LEU A 168 7.61 -8.94 0.38
N PHE A 169 6.52 -8.33 -0.12
CA PHE A 169 5.35 -8.02 0.69
C PHE A 169 4.74 -9.28 1.33
N VAL A 170 4.54 -10.35 0.54
CA VAL A 170 3.99 -11.61 1.04
C VAL A 170 4.90 -12.23 2.11
N ILE A 171 6.23 -12.24 1.91
CA ILE A 171 7.17 -12.74 2.91
C ILE A 171 7.07 -11.94 4.21
N VAL A 172 7.06 -10.61 4.12
CA VAL A 172 6.96 -9.74 5.30
C VAL A 172 5.64 -9.96 6.04
N ALA A 173 4.54 -10.05 5.31
CA ALA A 173 3.22 -10.31 5.87
C ALA A 173 3.15 -11.68 6.56
N LEU A 174 3.63 -12.75 5.90
CA LEU A 174 3.68 -14.09 6.47
C LEU A 174 4.61 -14.18 7.68
N THR A 175 5.76 -13.50 7.64
CA THR A 175 6.69 -13.44 8.78
C THR A 175 6.05 -12.75 9.98
N ALA A 176 5.33 -11.64 9.75
CA ALA A 176 4.59 -10.95 10.80
C ALA A 176 3.48 -11.82 11.39
N LEU A 177 2.67 -12.49 10.55
CA LEU A 177 1.63 -13.42 10.99
C LEU A 177 2.22 -14.58 11.80
N THR A 178 3.30 -15.17 11.32
CA THR A 178 3.97 -16.32 11.96
C THR A 178 4.52 -15.94 13.34
N ARG A 179 5.12 -14.77 13.48
CA ARG A 179 5.62 -14.27 14.77
C ARG A 179 4.51 -14.12 15.82
N ARG A 180 3.27 -13.79 15.41
CA ARG A 180 2.14 -13.67 16.34
C ARG A 180 1.79 -15.00 16.99
N GLU A 181 1.68 -16.04 16.18
CA GLU A 181 1.37 -17.39 16.68
C GLU A 181 2.50 -17.91 17.56
N PHE A 182 3.76 -17.67 17.19
CA PHE A 182 4.89 -18.04 18.05
C PHE A 182 4.89 -17.31 19.40
N VAL A 183 4.57 -16.02 19.45
CA VAL A 183 4.46 -15.27 20.72
C VAL A 183 3.30 -15.82 21.57
N LYS A 184 2.17 -16.17 20.95
CA LYS A 184 1.02 -16.76 21.65
C LYS A 184 1.39 -18.13 22.25
N ILE A 185 2.04 -18.99 21.49
CA ILE A 185 2.56 -20.29 21.95
C ILE A 185 3.58 -20.09 23.08
N GLY A 186 4.48 -19.12 22.95
CA GLY A 186 5.47 -18.79 23.98
C GLY A 186 4.84 -18.35 25.30
N ARG A 187 3.79 -17.52 25.26
CA ARG A 187 3.04 -17.12 26.46
C ARG A 187 2.28 -18.28 27.09
N LEU A 188 1.68 -19.14 26.28
CA LEU A 188 1.00 -20.35 26.77
C LEU A 188 2.00 -21.30 27.45
N ALA A 189 3.15 -21.54 26.83
CA ALA A 189 4.22 -22.35 27.42
C ALA A 189 4.71 -21.76 28.74
N GLN A 190 4.97 -20.44 28.80
CA GLN A 190 5.43 -19.77 30.01
C GLN A 190 4.41 -19.85 31.15
N ASN A 191 3.11 -19.70 30.85
CA ASN A 191 2.05 -19.83 31.85
C ASN A 191 1.93 -21.27 32.35
N SER A 192 1.99 -22.27 31.47
CA SER A 192 2.00 -23.67 31.86
C SER A 192 3.20 -24.01 32.76
N THR A 193 4.40 -23.50 32.45
CA THR A 193 5.59 -23.67 33.31
C THR A 193 5.42 -23.01 34.67
N LYS A 194 4.87 -21.80 34.75
CA LYS A 194 4.60 -21.12 36.03
C LYS A 194 3.61 -21.89 36.89
N THR A 195 2.55 -22.44 36.30
CA THR A 195 1.56 -23.27 37.00
C THR A 195 2.19 -24.55 37.56
N LEU A 196 3.05 -25.21 36.77
CA LEU A 196 3.78 -26.40 37.22
C LEU A 196 4.70 -26.09 38.41
N ILE A 197 5.45 -25.00 38.37
CA ILE A 197 6.33 -24.58 39.48
C ILE A 197 5.51 -24.29 40.75
N MET A 198 4.37 -23.61 40.64
CA MET A 198 3.49 -23.36 41.79
C MET A 198 2.95 -24.67 42.41
N ILE A 199 2.58 -25.65 41.59
CA ILE A 199 2.11 -26.96 42.08
C ILE A 199 3.22 -27.69 42.85
N PHE A 200 4.46 -27.66 42.34
CA PHE A 200 5.61 -28.27 43.04
C PHE A 200 5.90 -27.59 44.39
N GLN A 201 5.85 -26.26 44.44
CA GLN A 201 6.06 -25.51 45.69
C GLN A 201 4.98 -25.78 46.76
N ILE A 202 3.72 -25.95 46.34
CA ILE A 202 2.63 -26.32 47.25
C ILE A 202 2.83 -27.75 47.77
N SER A 203 3.30 -28.68 46.93
CA SER A 203 3.57 -30.06 47.34
C SER A 203 4.68 -30.16 48.39
N GLU A 204 5.74 -29.34 48.31
CA GLU A 204 6.83 -29.35 49.28
C GLU A 204 6.44 -28.72 50.62
N THR A 205 5.50 -27.78 50.63
CA THR A 205 5.07 -27.10 51.87
C THR A 205 4.04 -27.89 52.68
N CYS A 206 3.45 -28.94 52.10
CA CYS A 206 2.51 -29.84 52.78
C CYS A 206 3.13 -31.17 53.24
N SER A 207 4.44 -31.37 53.05
CA SER A 207 5.19 -32.52 53.57
C SER A 207 6.01 -32.14 54.81
#